data_AF-A0A972TJI6-F1
#
_entry.id   AF-A0A972TJI6-F1
#
_cell.length_a   1.000
_cell.length_b   1.000
_cell.length_c   1.000
_cell.angle_alpha   90.00
_cell.angle_beta   90.00
_cell.angle_gamma   90.00
#
_symmetry.space_group_name_H-M   'P 1'
#
loop_
_entity.id
_entity.type
_entity.pdbx_description
1 polymer ?
#
loop_
_entity_poly.entity_id
_entity_poly.type
_entity_poly.pdbx_seq_one_letter_code
_entity_poly.pdbx_strand_id
1 'polypeptide(L)'
;MTELPDHAMILTDEERAAFVQALQAIRNRVRWKPGKDIIHLAKRQRMKHLPVSATLNDYEQIIYDMVRNGQNIVYFYDFSGTYYYAVRGFEAENEWLVLFGRGGVMETAFPPENMDAYLEGRGFILLGHVEEILQWTKKANT
;
A
#
# COMPACT_ATOMS: atom_id res chain seq x y z
N MET A 1 -8.38 31.63 -6.19
CA MET A 1 -7.50 30.48 -6.44
C MET A 1 -6.96 30.04 -5.11
N THR A 2 -7.53 28.99 -4.53
CA THR A 2 -7.03 28.37 -3.31
C THR A 2 -5.88 27.46 -3.75
N GLU A 3 -4.66 27.79 -3.37
CA GLU A 3 -3.53 26.88 -3.54
C GLU A 3 -3.86 25.59 -2.79
N LEU A 4 -3.78 24.46 -3.49
CA LEU A 4 -3.86 23.14 -2.85
C LEU A 4 -2.68 23.06 -1.86
N PRO A 5 -2.89 22.66 -0.61
CA PRO A 5 -1.80 22.56 0.35
C PRO A 5 -0.74 21.61 -0.21
N ASP A 6 0.52 22.01 -0.10
CA ASP A 6 1.66 21.17 -0.48
C ASP A 6 1.61 19.89 0.35
N HIS A 7 1.06 18.83 -0.23
CA HIS A 7 0.82 17.53 0.43
C HIS A 7 2.12 16.91 0.96
N ALA A 8 3.28 17.43 0.54
CA ALA A 8 4.57 17.10 1.11
C ALA A 8 4.70 17.49 2.60
N MET A 9 3.93 18.43 3.15
CA MET A 9 4.08 18.88 4.56
C MET A 9 3.50 17.94 5.63
N ILE A 10 2.94 16.78 5.27
CA ILE A 10 2.18 15.94 6.21
C ILE A 10 3.06 14.96 6.99
N LEU A 11 4.18 14.53 6.41
CA LEU A 11 5.12 13.61 7.06
C LEU A 11 6.45 14.30 7.36
N THR A 12 6.90 14.19 8.60
CA THR A 12 8.26 14.51 9.03
C THR A 12 9.31 13.69 8.28
N ASP A 13 10.57 14.13 8.31
CA ASP A 13 11.66 13.38 7.66
C ASP A 13 11.85 11.97 8.24
N GLU A 14 11.62 11.79 9.54
CA GLU A 14 11.64 10.48 10.19
C GLU A 14 10.51 9.58 9.67
N GLU A 15 9.29 10.11 9.54
CA GLU A 15 8.15 9.37 9.00
C GLU A 15 8.33 9.02 7.53
N ARG A 16 8.91 9.93 6.73
CA ARG A 16 9.30 9.65 5.34
C ARG A 16 10.34 8.55 5.26
N ALA A 17 11.38 8.59 6.10
CA ALA A 17 12.40 7.55 6.16
C ALA A 17 11.80 6.20 6.57
N ALA A 18 10.91 6.18 7.55
CA ALA A 18 10.18 4.99 7.99
C ALA A 18 9.28 4.41 6.88
N PHE A 19 8.62 5.27 6.09
CA PHE A 19 7.89 4.84 4.91
C PHE A 19 8.84 4.15 3.94
N VAL A 20 9.90 4.82 3.50
CA VAL A 20 10.82 4.27 2.49
C VAL A 20 11.35 2.90 2.93
N GLN A 21 11.71 2.75 4.20
CA GLN A 21 12.11 1.46 4.77
C GLN A 21 11.00 0.41 4.73
N ALA A 22 9.76 0.77 5.08
CA ALA A 22 8.61 -0.12 5.00
C ALA A 22 8.33 -0.58 3.56
N LEU A 23 8.35 0.35 2.60
CA LEU A 23 8.14 0.06 1.18
C LEU A 23 9.26 -0.83 0.61
N GLN A 24 10.52 -0.59 0.99
CA GLN A 24 11.63 -1.45 0.62
C GLN A 24 11.49 -2.85 1.24
N ALA A 25 11.08 -2.94 2.50
CA ALA A 25 10.91 -4.21 3.20
C ALA A 25 9.85 -5.09 2.52
N ILE A 26 8.66 -4.54 2.22
CA ILE A 26 7.61 -5.30 1.53
C ILE A 26 7.98 -5.67 0.10
N ARG A 27 8.71 -4.81 -0.63
CA ARG A 27 9.24 -5.11 -1.97
C ARG A 27 10.21 -6.29 -1.98
N ASN A 28 10.95 -6.49 -0.89
CA ASN A 28 11.89 -7.60 -0.72
C ASN A 28 11.19 -8.88 -0.28
N ARG A 29 10.26 -8.77 0.68
CA ARG A 29 9.52 -9.92 1.21
C ARG A 29 8.18 -9.49 1.79
N VAL A 30 7.12 -10.12 1.32
CA VAL A 30 5.80 -10.04 1.97
C VAL A 30 5.87 -10.70 3.34
N ARG A 31 5.47 -9.96 4.38
CA ARG A 31 5.42 -10.44 5.76
C ARG A 31 4.05 -10.16 6.35
N TRP A 32 3.30 -11.21 6.62
CA TRP A 32 2.02 -11.12 7.29
C TRP A 32 2.18 -11.14 8.80
N LYS A 33 1.24 -10.49 9.51
CA LYS A 33 1.01 -10.81 10.91
C LYS A 33 0.60 -12.30 11.03
N PRO A 34 0.95 -13.00 12.13
CA PRO A 34 0.66 -14.42 12.29
C PRO A 34 -0.80 -14.78 11.95
N GLY A 35 -0.97 -15.71 11.01
CA GLY A 35 -2.26 -16.23 10.55
C GLY A 35 -3.10 -15.30 9.67
N LYS A 36 -2.68 -14.05 9.45
CA LYS A 36 -3.42 -13.10 8.59
C LYS A 36 -3.32 -13.44 7.11
N ASP A 37 -2.20 -14.01 6.68
CA ASP A 37 -2.01 -14.58 5.34
C ASP A 37 -3.18 -15.49 4.93
N ILE A 38 -3.42 -16.53 5.71
CA ILE A 38 -4.44 -17.54 5.40
C ILE A 38 -5.85 -16.96 5.51
N ILE A 39 -6.11 -16.14 6.54
CA ILE A 39 -7.42 -15.50 6.73
C ILE A 39 -7.75 -14.57 5.55
N HIS A 40 -6.79 -13.77 5.10
CA HIS A 40 -7.02 -12.82 4.01
C HIS A 40 -7.13 -13.52 2.65
N LEU A 41 -6.32 -14.56 2.39
CA LEU A 41 -6.46 -15.40 1.19
C LEU A 41 -7.87 -16.02 1.12
N ALA A 42 -8.30 -16.71 2.18
CA ALA A 42 -9.62 -17.33 2.24
C ALA A 42 -10.75 -16.29 2.06
N LYS A 43 -10.59 -15.08 2.61
CA LYS A 43 -11.53 -13.99 2.39
C LYS A 43 -11.56 -13.55 0.92
N ARG A 44 -10.42 -13.41 0.24
CA ARG A 44 -10.38 -13.02 -1.17
C ARG A 44 -11.02 -14.07 -2.07
N GLN A 45 -10.79 -15.36 -1.80
CA GLN A 45 -11.44 -16.47 -2.50
C GLN A 45 -12.96 -16.45 -2.30
N ARG A 46 -13.44 -16.32 -1.07
CA ARG A 46 -14.88 -16.27 -0.76
C ARG A 46 -15.58 -15.08 -1.41
N MET A 47 -14.91 -13.93 -1.45
CA MET A 47 -15.42 -12.73 -2.12
C MET A 47 -15.30 -12.79 -3.65
N LYS A 48 -14.77 -13.88 -4.21
CA LYS A 48 -14.49 -14.06 -5.64
C LYS A 48 -13.49 -13.05 -6.22
N HIS A 49 -12.68 -12.43 -5.37
CA HIS A 49 -11.57 -11.57 -5.79
C HIS A 49 -10.38 -12.40 -6.29
N LEU A 50 -10.31 -13.66 -5.87
CA LEU A 50 -9.36 -14.64 -6.34
C LEU A 50 -10.09 -15.96 -6.67
N PRO A 51 -9.59 -16.76 -7.62
CA PRO A 51 -10.05 -18.12 -7.83
C PRO A 51 -9.95 -18.94 -6.54
N VAL A 52 -10.86 -19.89 -6.31
CA VAL A 52 -10.80 -20.80 -5.15
C VAL A 52 -9.55 -21.68 -5.15
N SER A 53 -8.91 -21.86 -6.32
CA SER A 53 -7.64 -22.57 -6.48
C SER A 53 -6.41 -21.70 -6.24
N ALA A 54 -6.56 -20.38 -6.06
CA ALA A 54 -5.44 -19.49 -5.83
C ALA A 54 -4.72 -19.84 -4.52
N THR A 55 -3.40 -19.91 -4.59
CA THR A 55 -2.51 -20.19 -3.47
C THR A 55 -2.12 -18.90 -2.74
N LEU A 56 -1.45 -19.05 -1.59
CA LEU A 56 -0.83 -17.89 -0.93
C LEU A 56 0.21 -17.23 -1.82
N ASN A 57 0.96 -18.02 -2.60
CA ASN A 57 1.99 -17.49 -3.49
C ASN A 57 1.37 -16.64 -4.62
N ASP A 58 0.22 -17.05 -5.18
CA ASP A 58 -0.49 -16.26 -6.18
C ASP A 58 -0.97 -14.92 -5.60
N TYR A 59 -1.47 -14.95 -4.37
CA TYR A 59 -1.90 -13.73 -3.68
C TYR A 59 -0.73 -12.81 -3.35
N GLU A 60 0.40 -13.35 -2.91
CA GLU A 60 1.61 -12.57 -2.66
C GLU A 60 2.23 -12.03 -3.95
N GLN A 61 2.07 -12.72 -5.07
CA GLN A 61 2.53 -12.22 -6.37
C GLN A 61 1.82 -10.93 -6.77
N ILE A 62 0.50 -10.85 -6.60
CA ILE A 62 -0.27 -9.61 -6.80
C ILE A 62 0.30 -8.49 -5.91
N ILE A 63 0.58 -8.77 -4.64
CA ILE A 63 1.16 -7.79 -3.72
C ILE A 63 2.54 -7.32 -4.23
N TYR A 64 3.40 -8.24 -4.66
CA TYR A 64 4.72 -7.89 -5.21
C TYR A 64 4.60 -7.01 -6.44
N ASP A 65 3.74 -7.36 -7.39
CA ASP A 65 3.55 -6.60 -8.62
C ASP A 65 3.07 -5.18 -8.31
N MET A 66 2.14 -5.07 -7.35
CA MET A 66 1.62 -3.80 -6.88
C MET A 66 2.70 -2.91 -6.26
N VAL A 67 3.51 -3.42 -5.32
CA VAL A 67 4.52 -2.59 -4.63
C VAL A 67 5.81 -2.39 -5.43
N ARG A 68 6.04 -3.17 -6.48
CA ARG A 68 7.22 -3.07 -7.34
C ARG A 68 7.02 -2.13 -8.53
N ASN A 69 5.80 -2.04 -9.05
CA ASN A 69 5.47 -1.11 -10.13
C ASN A 69 5.67 0.35 -9.68
N GLY A 70 6.64 1.03 -10.27
CA GLY A 70 7.00 2.41 -9.94
C GLY A 70 5.89 3.43 -10.19
N GLN A 71 4.97 3.12 -11.11
CA GLN A 71 3.86 4.01 -11.51
C GLN A 71 2.63 3.87 -10.61
N ASN A 72 2.58 2.87 -9.73
CA ASN A 72 1.48 2.72 -8.81
C ASN A 72 1.44 3.85 -7.78
N ILE A 73 0.24 4.21 -7.35
CA ILE A 73 -0.02 5.38 -6.53
C ILE A 73 0.06 5.01 -5.06
N VAL A 74 0.67 5.88 -4.27
CA VAL A 74 0.93 5.67 -2.84
C VAL A 74 0.11 6.65 -2.01
N TYR A 75 -0.44 6.13 -0.92
CA TYR A 75 -1.21 6.87 0.06
C TYR A 75 -0.70 6.65 1.48
N PHE A 76 -0.92 7.64 2.33
CA PHE A 76 -0.80 7.57 3.77
C PHE A 76 -2.18 7.47 4.41
N TYR A 77 -2.28 6.73 5.52
CA TYR A 77 -3.49 6.63 6.31
C TYR A 77 -3.18 6.59 7.80
N ASP A 78 -3.67 7.58 8.53
CA ASP A 78 -3.69 7.56 10.00
C ASP A 78 -5.01 6.98 10.49
N PHE A 79 -4.93 5.86 11.21
CA PHE A 79 -6.06 5.30 11.92
C PHE A 79 -5.79 5.28 13.41
N SER A 80 -6.41 6.23 14.12
CA SER A 80 -6.32 6.35 15.58
C SER A 80 -4.88 6.45 16.09
N GLY A 81 -4.03 7.24 15.42
CA GLY A 81 -2.63 7.43 15.76
C GLY A 81 -1.72 6.28 15.29
N THR A 82 -2.25 5.33 14.53
CA THR A 82 -1.45 4.27 13.90
C THR A 82 -1.33 4.53 12.41
N TYR A 83 -0.10 4.60 11.93
CA TYR A 83 0.20 4.89 10.54
C TYR A 83 0.23 3.66 9.67
N TYR A 84 -0.46 3.77 8.55
CA TYR A 84 -0.48 2.79 7.48
C TYR A 84 -0.14 3.44 6.15
N TYR A 85 0.36 2.60 5.27
CA TYR A 85 0.77 2.94 3.93
C TYR A 85 -0.03 2.09 2.96
N ALA A 86 -0.53 2.72 1.90
CA ALA A 86 -1.27 2.00 0.87
C ALA A 86 -0.70 2.21 -0.52
N VAL A 87 -0.77 1.17 -1.34
CA VAL A 87 -0.43 1.22 -2.76
C VAL A 87 -1.67 0.83 -3.57
N ARG A 88 -2.08 1.72 -4.47
CA ARG A 88 -3.16 1.56 -5.45
C ARG A 88 -2.56 1.31 -6.82
N GLY A 89 -3.19 0.46 -7.61
CA GLY A 89 -2.75 0.09 -8.94
C GLY A 89 -3.60 -1.00 -9.53
N PHE A 90 -3.24 -1.43 -10.74
CA PHE A 90 -3.95 -2.49 -11.44
C PHE A 90 -3.12 -3.78 -11.46
N GLU A 91 -3.80 -4.88 -11.23
CA GLU A 91 -3.33 -6.23 -11.57
C GLU A 91 -4.42 -6.87 -12.45
N ALA A 92 -4.01 -7.29 -13.64
CA ALA A 92 -4.92 -7.61 -14.74
C ALA A 92 -5.99 -6.51 -14.93
N GLU A 93 -7.27 -6.86 -14.78
CA GLU A 93 -8.41 -5.94 -14.96
C GLU A 93 -8.93 -5.36 -13.64
N ASN A 94 -8.35 -5.75 -12.50
CA ASN A 94 -8.83 -5.34 -11.19
C ASN A 94 -7.94 -4.25 -10.60
N GLU A 95 -8.58 -3.24 -10.01
CA GLU A 95 -7.88 -2.22 -9.25
C GLU A 95 -7.70 -2.68 -7.81
N TRP A 96 -6.45 -2.83 -7.37
CA TRP A 96 -6.09 -3.34 -6.06
C TRP A 96 -5.62 -2.23 -5.12
N LEU A 97 -5.86 -2.45 -3.83
CA LEU A 97 -5.28 -1.68 -2.73
C LEU A 97 -4.48 -2.64 -1.84
N VAL A 98 -3.19 -2.36 -1.67
CA VAL A 98 -2.29 -3.06 -0.73
C VAL A 98 -2.04 -2.15 0.45
N LEU A 99 -2.43 -2.57 1.66
CA LEU A 99 -2.24 -1.83 2.91
C LEU A 99 -1.23 -2.55 3.80
N PHE A 100 -0.22 -1.80 4.27
CA PHE A 100 0.83 -2.31 5.14
C PHE A 100 1.23 -1.24 6.17
N GLY A 101 1.74 -1.68 7.32
CA GLY A 101 2.18 -0.81 8.40
C GLY A 101 3.69 -0.52 8.36
N ARG A 102 4.18 0.06 9.46
CA ARG A 102 5.62 0.24 9.71
C ARG A 102 6.39 -1.07 9.50
N GLY A 103 7.61 -0.94 8.95
CA GLY A 103 8.46 -2.09 8.61
C GLY A 103 7.95 -2.96 7.46
N GLY A 104 6.89 -2.57 6.74
CA GLY A 104 6.41 -3.32 5.58
C GLY A 104 5.61 -4.58 5.97
N VAL A 105 5.03 -4.60 7.17
CA VAL A 105 4.18 -5.71 7.61
C VAL A 105 2.80 -5.55 7.00
N MET A 106 2.30 -6.60 6.34
CA MET A 106 1.01 -6.62 5.68
C MET A 106 -0.15 -6.50 6.66
N GLU A 107 -1.12 -5.64 6.29
CA GLU A 107 -2.43 -5.58 6.93
C GLU A 107 -3.50 -6.25 6.07
N THR A 108 -3.56 -5.91 4.77
CA THR A 108 -4.49 -6.52 3.82
C THR A 108 -4.14 -6.14 2.38
N ALA A 109 -4.55 -6.93 1.39
CA ALA A 109 -4.61 -6.52 0.00
C ALA A 109 -5.94 -6.93 -0.64
N PHE A 110 -6.62 -6.04 -1.35
CA PHE A 110 -7.90 -6.35 -1.99
C PHE A 110 -8.31 -5.32 -3.05
N PRO A 111 -9.15 -5.70 -4.01
CA PRO A 111 -9.88 -4.75 -4.84
C PRO A 111 -11.14 -4.26 -4.11
N PRO A 112 -11.26 -2.97 -3.74
CA PRO A 112 -12.52 -2.39 -3.30
C PRO A 112 -13.53 -2.32 -4.46
N GLU A 113 -14.83 -2.36 -4.17
CA GLU A 113 -15.88 -2.19 -5.20
C GLU A 113 -15.82 -0.81 -5.85
N ASN A 114 -15.49 0.22 -5.06
CA ASN A 114 -15.24 1.58 -5.53
C ASN A 114 -14.00 2.11 -4.80
N MET A 115 -12.89 2.24 -5.51
CA MET A 115 -11.59 2.64 -4.95
C MET A 115 -11.63 4.07 -4.40
N ASP A 116 -12.15 5.01 -5.19
CA ASP A 116 -12.15 6.43 -4.81
C ASP A 116 -13.01 6.67 -3.56
N ALA A 117 -14.23 6.11 -3.53
CA ALA A 117 -15.10 6.20 -2.36
C ALA A 117 -14.50 5.54 -1.11
N TYR A 118 -13.76 4.44 -1.29
CA TYR A 118 -13.08 3.76 -0.18
C TYR A 118 -11.95 4.63 0.41
N LEU A 119 -11.15 5.27 -0.45
CA LEU A 119 -10.04 6.12 -0.05
C LEU A 119 -10.54 7.42 0.59
N GLU A 120 -11.48 8.10 -0.06
CA GLU A 120 -12.06 9.37 0.42
C GLU A 120 -12.80 9.18 1.75
N GLY A 121 -13.67 8.16 1.83
CA GLY A 121 -14.48 7.89 3.03
C GLY A 121 -13.65 7.51 4.26
N ARG A 122 -12.36 7.19 4.08
CA ARG A 122 -11.43 6.85 5.16
C ARG A 122 -10.36 7.92 5.39
N GLY A 123 -10.28 8.96 4.57
CA GLY A 123 -9.28 10.01 4.72
C GLY A 123 -7.86 9.57 4.34
N PHE A 124 -7.72 8.75 3.30
CA PHE A 124 -6.40 8.48 2.71
C PHE A 124 -5.83 9.75 2.08
N ILE A 125 -4.54 9.97 2.31
CA ILE A 125 -3.81 11.13 1.82
C ILE A 125 -2.88 10.68 0.70
N LEU A 126 -3.04 11.26 -0.49
CA LEU A 126 -2.17 10.99 -1.64
C LEU A 126 -0.75 11.50 -1.38
N LEU A 127 0.26 10.66 -1.60
CA LEU A 127 1.67 11.02 -1.43
C LEU A 127 2.46 11.10 -2.74
N GLY A 128 2.02 10.41 -3.79
CA GLY A 128 2.72 10.34 -5.09
C GLY A 128 2.82 8.91 -5.61
N HIS A 129 3.80 8.66 -6.49
CA HIS A 129 4.05 7.35 -7.08
C HIS A 129 5.13 6.56 -6.33
N VAL A 130 5.07 5.24 -6.38
CA VAL A 130 6.05 4.33 -5.74
C VAL A 130 7.49 4.73 -6.04
N GLU A 131 7.80 5.09 -7.29
CA GLU A 131 9.16 5.49 -7.67
C GLU A 131 9.62 6.81 -7.04
N GLU A 132 8.72 7.76 -6.84
CA GLU A 132 8.98 9.06 -6.21
C GLU A 132 9.26 8.88 -4.72
N ILE A 133 8.45 8.06 -4.04
CA ILE A 133 8.64 7.72 -2.62
C ILE A 133 10.04 7.13 -2.41
N LEU A 134 10.49 6.22 -3.28
CA LEU A 134 11.81 5.60 -3.18
C LEU A 134 12.99 6.58 -3.33
N GLN A 135 12.76 7.82 -3.79
CA GLN A 135 13.79 8.86 -3.84
C GLN A 135 13.78 9.80 -2.62
N TRP A 136 12.78 9.73 -1.74
CA TRP A 136 12.64 10.68 -0.62
C TRP A 136 13.88 10.75 0.28
N THR A 137 14.56 9.62 0.50
CA THR A 137 15.77 9.59 1.34
C THR A 137 17.07 9.82 0.58
N LYS A 138 17.05 9.87 -0.76
CA LYS A 138 18.26 10.13 -1.56
C LYS A 138 18.58 11.61 -1.67
N LYS A 139 17.58 12.47 -1.59
CA LYS A 139 17.75 13.93 -1.67
C LYS A 139 18.32 14.57 -0.40
N ALA A 140 18.41 13.84 0.72
CA ALA A 140 18.93 14.35 1.98
C ALA A 140 20.48 14.38 2.08
N ASN A 141 21.19 13.88 1.07
CA ASN A 141 22.66 13.75 1.07
C ASN A 141 23.35 14.64 0.01
N THR A 142 22.74 15.75 -0.40
CA THR A 142 23.39 16.73 -1.32
C THR A 142 23.41 18.12 -0.70
#